data_AF-A0A7S3BFX0-F1
#
_entry.id   AF-A0A7S3BFX0-F1
#
_cell.length_a   1.000
_cell.length_b   1.000
_cell.length_c   1.000
_cell.angle_alpha   90.00
_cell.angle_beta   90.00
_cell.angle_gamma   90.00
#
_symmetry.space_group_name_H-M   'P 1'
#
loop_
_entity.id
_entity.type
_entity.pdbx_description
1 polymer ?
#
loop_
_entity_poly.entity_id
_entity_poly.type
_entity_poly.pdbx_seq_one_letter_code
_entity_poly.pdbx_strand_id
1 'polypeptide(L)'
;EELRQCLYSIGDNNAYLYQARDPIDKMINYLQDYFDPDRVTSGSGSVPPDRSLAISSGEHGARLTHNHSRQYHFVLQSLTLWREIANDMFRLWYLAEEDMLESGNDYAQRDTGQGLQRVQQAPRTARAMQQLLASTRGKG
;
A
#
# COMPACT_ATOMS: atom_id res chain seq x y z
N GLU A 1 -34.32 1.44 -12.96
CA GLU A 1 -33.40 2.38 -12.30
C GLU A 1 -32.25 1.66 -11.61
N GLU A 2 -32.50 0.63 -10.80
CA GLU A 2 -31.46 -0.15 -10.10
C GLU A 2 -30.38 -0.74 -11.01
N LEU A 3 -30.76 -1.33 -12.15
CA LEU A 3 -29.79 -1.88 -13.11
C LEU A 3 -28.88 -0.80 -13.71
N ARG A 4 -29.41 0.40 -13.94
CA ARG A 4 -28.65 1.56 -14.41
C ARG A 4 -27.64 2.01 -13.36
N GLN A 5 -28.07 2.10 -12.10
CA GLN A 5 -27.20 2.45 -10.97
C GLN A 5 -26.09 1.42 -10.78
N CYS A 6 -26.41 0.13 -10.86
CA CYS A 6 -25.42 -0.95 -10.79
C CYS A 6 -24.34 -0.80 -11.87
N LEU A 7 -24.72 -0.51 -13.12
CA LEU A 7 -23.76 -0.28 -14.20
C LEU A 7 -22.86 0.94 -13.94
N TYR A 8 -23.40 2.02 -13.37
CA TYR A 8 -22.57 3.17 -12.98
C TYR A 8 -21.61 2.83 -11.85
N SER A 9 -22.06 2.12 -10.80
CA SER A 9 -21.19 1.70 -9.70
C SER A 9 -20.02 0.83 -10.18
N ILE A 10 -20.25 -0.05 -11.16
CA ILE A 10 -19.18 -0.83 -11.81
C ILE A 10 -18.23 0.10 -12.58
N GLY A 11 -18.77 1.07 -13.32
CA GLY A 11 -17.98 2.07 -14.03
C GLY A 11 -17.07 2.88 -13.09
N ASP A 12 -17.62 3.35 -11.97
CA ASP A 12 -16.89 4.12 -10.96
C ASP A 12 -15.80 3.28 -10.30
N ASN A 13 -16.09 2.02 -9.99
CA ASN A 13 -15.10 1.08 -9.47
C ASN A 13 -13.92 0.91 -10.44
N ASN A 14 -14.20 0.66 -11.72
CA ASN A 14 -13.17 0.50 -12.74
C ASN A 14 -12.35 1.79 -12.93
N ALA A 15 -13.03 2.95 -12.97
CA ALA A 15 -12.36 4.24 -13.09
C ALA A 15 -11.44 4.52 -11.90
N TYR A 16 -11.85 4.16 -10.69
CA TYR A 16 -11.03 4.24 -9.49
C TYR A 16 -9.80 3.31 -9.58
N LEU A 17 -9.99 2.04 -9.97
CA LEU A 17 -8.87 1.09 -10.09
C LEU A 17 -7.83 1.58 -11.10
N TYR A 18 -8.27 2.12 -12.24
CA TYR A 18 -7.38 2.70 -13.23
C TYR A 18 -6.55 3.88 -12.69
N GLN A 19 -7.13 4.67 -11.78
CA GLN A 19 -6.46 5.84 -11.21
C GLN A 19 -5.58 5.51 -9.99
N ALA A 20 -5.99 4.53 -9.17
CA ALA A 20 -5.36 4.25 -7.89
C ALA A 20 -4.44 3.03 -7.92
N ARG A 21 -4.81 1.97 -8.65
CA ARG A 21 -4.08 0.69 -8.68
C ARG A 21 -3.08 0.64 -9.84
N ASP A 22 -3.51 0.96 -11.05
CA ASP A 22 -2.68 0.79 -12.25
C ASP A 22 -1.37 1.60 -12.23
N PRO A 23 -1.29 2.81 -11.63
CA PRO A 23 -0.01 3.49 -11.45
C PRO A 23 0.94 2.71 -10.54
N ILE A 24 0.43 2.02 -9.52
CA ILE A 24 1.25 1.19 -8.62
C ILE A 24 1.78 -0.02 -9.40
N ASP A 25 0.95 -0.66 -10.22
CA ASP A 25 1.38 -1.74 -11.12
C ASP A 25 2.52 -1.27 -12.06
N LYS A 26 2.41 -0.06 -12.62
CA LYS A 26 3.48 0.54 -13.44
C LYS A 26 4.77 0.77 -12.63
N MET A 27 4.67 1.24 -11.39
CA MET A 27 5.83 1.44 -10.52
C MET A 27 6.51 0.13 -10.14
N ILE A 28 5.74 -0.94 -9.92
CA ILE A 28 6.27 -2.29 -9.70
C ILE A 28 7.04 -2.76 -10.94
N ASN A 29 6.47 -2.60 -12.14
CA ASN A 29 7.14 -2.97 -13.39
C ASN A 29 8.45 -2.19 -13.57
N TYR A 30 8.44 -0.86 -13.36
CA TYR A 30 9.67 -0.07 -13.43
C TYR A 30 10.71 -0.51 -12.39
N LEU A 31 10.30 -0.87 -11.17
CA LEU A 31 11.24 -1.38 -10.19
C LEU A 31 11.90 -2.68 -10.68
N GLN A 32 11.11 -3.62 -11.21
CA GLN A 32 11.58 -4.93 -11.69
C GLN A 32 12.39 -4.85 -12.98
N ASP A 33 12.03 -3.97 -13.91
CA ASP A 33 12.70 -3.82 -15.21
C ASP A 33 14.06 -3.11 -15.10
N TYR A 34 14.20 -2.21 -14.12
CA TYR A 34 15.33 -1.30 -14.05
C TYR A 34 16.30 -1.55 -12.91
N PHE A 35 15.94 -2.40 -11.93
CA PHE A 35 16.75 -2.71 -10.76
C PHE A 35 16.85 -4.22 -10.54
N ASP A 36 18.05 -4.68 -10.22
CA ASP A 36 18.34 -6.08 -9.87
C ASP A 36 18.70 -6.13 -8.38
N PRO A 37 17.96 -6.87 -7.53
CA PRO A 37 18.18 -6.88 -6.08
C PRO A 37 19.59 -7.33 -5.68
N ASP A 38 20.22 -8.20 -6.47
CA ASP A 38 21.50 -8.83 -6.17
C ASP A 38 22.67 -8.14 -6.88
N ARG A 39 22.39 -7.28 -7.87
CA ARG A 39 23.41 -6.58 -8.66
C ARG A 39 23.23 -5.08 -8.55
N VAL A 40 24.07 -4.47 -7.72
CA VAL A 40 24.40 -3.06 -7.90
C VAL A 40 25.33 -2.99 -9.10
N THR A 41 24.83 -2.60 -10.28
CA THR A 41 25.70 -2.37 -11.45
C THR A 41 26.68 -1.23 -11.14
N SER A 42 27.86 -1.60 -10.65
CA SER A 42 29.04 -0.75 -10.62
C SER A 42 29.46 -0.58 -12.09
N GLY A 43 29.32 0.63 -12.63
CA GLY A 43 29.39 0.88 -14.07
C GLY A 43 30.63 0.29 -14.76
N SER A 44 30.40 -0.43 -15.86
CA SER A 44 31.37 -0.68 -16.93
C SER A 44 30.60 -0.87 -18.25
N GLY A 45 30.73 0.09 -19.17
CA GLY A 45 30.01 0.14 -20.46
C GLY A 45 29.05 1.32 -20.62
N SER A 46 28.23 1.29 -21.68
CA SER A 46 27.21 2.30 -22.06
C SER A 46 25.99 2.37 -21.12
N VAL A 47 26.14 1.92 -19.86
CA VAL A 47 25.12 1.94 -18.81
C VAL A 47 25.56 2.97 -17.76
N PRO A 48 24.71 3.95 -17.38
CA PRO A 48 25.07 4.95 -16.38
C PRO A 48 25.47 4.27 -15.05
N PRO A 49 26.54 4.74 -14.37
CA PRO A 49 26.92 4.21 -13.07
C PRO A 49 25.83 4.51 -12.03
N ASP A 50 25.62 3.56 -11.10
CA ASP A 50 24.76 3.64 -9.91
C ASP A 50 23.24 3.71 -10.13
N ARG A 51 22.62 2.54 -10.06
CA ARG A 51 21.21 2.38 -9.67
C ARG A 51 21.06 1.76 -8.28
N SER A 52 21.97 2.11 -7.36
CA SER A 52 21.82 1.70 -5.97
C SER A 52 20.58 2.35 -5.36
N LEU A 53 19.74 1.53 -4.74
CA LEU A 53 18.59 1.96 -3.94
C LEU A 53 18.96 2.12 -2.46
N ALA A 54 20.23 1.96 -2.08
CA ALA A 54 20.60 2.04 -0.67
C ALA A 54 20.21 3.41 -0.06
N ILE A 55 19.74 3.38 1.19
CA ILE A 55 19.42 4.59 1.96
C ILE A 55 20.13 4.52 3.31
N SER A 56 20.51 5.68 3.84
CA SER A 56 21.16 5.82 5.15
C SER A 56 20.37 6.78 6.03
N SER A 57 20.10 6.39 7.27
CA SER A 57 19.40 7.26 8.23
C SER A 57 20.13 8.59 8.42
N GLY A 58 19.38 9.70 8.40
CA GLY A 58 19.91 11.06 8.49
C GLY A 58 20.36 11.67 7.16
N GLU A 59 20.53 10.85 6.12
CA GLU A 59 20.87 11.31 4.78
C GLU A 59 19.59 11.59 3.98
N HIS A 60 19.48 12.77 3.39
CA HIS A 60 18.29 13.22 2.64
C HIS A 60 16.94 13.06 3.38
N GLY A 61 16.95 13.05 4.73
CA GLY A 61 15.76 12.87 5.55
C GLY A 61 15.28 11.42 5.69
N ALA A 62 16.06 10.44 5.23
CA ALA A 62 15.76 9.04 5.47
C ALA A 62 15.78 8.73 6.97
N ARG A 63 14.78 7.99 7.44
CA ARG A 63 14.69 7.50 8.83
C ARG A 63 15.19 6.07 9.00
N LEU A 64 15.47 5.40 7.88
CA LEU A 64 15.87 4.00 7.81
C LEU A 64 17.24 3.89 7.13
N THR A 65 17.98 2.85 7.49
CA THR A 65 19.23 2.48 6.83
C THR A 65 19.08 1.11 6.19
N HIS A 66 19.10 1.03 4.86
CA HIS A 66 18.99 -0.20 4.08
C HIS A 66 20.08 -0.26 3.00
N ASN A 67 20.66 -1.44 2.80
CA ASN A 67 21.45 -1.71 1.60
C ASN A 67 20.52 -1.84 0.37
N HIS A 68 21.10 -1.93 -0.83
CA HIS A 68 20.33 -1.98 -2.08
C HIS A 68 19.28 -3.10 -2.10
N SER A 69 19.70 -4.34 -1.87
CA SER A 69 18.82 -5.52 -1.85
C SER A 69 17.67 -5.34 -0.86
N ARG A 70 17.97 -4.93 0.38
CA ARG A 70 16.95 -4.71 1.41
C ARG A 70 15.99 -3.59 1.02
N GLN A 71 16.49 -2.49 0.46
CA GLN A 71 15.62 -1.41 0.01
C GLN A 71 14.74 -1.87 -1.17
N TYR A 72 15.30 -2.59 -2.14
CA TYR A 72 14.54 -3.14 -3.26
C TYR A 72 13.35 -3.96 -2.76
N HIS A 73 13.60 -4.95 -1.89
CA HIS A 73 12.53 -5.79 -1.36
C HIS A 73 11.54 -5.01 -0.49
N PHE A 74 12.02 -4.05 0.30
CA PHE A 74 11.14 -3.18 1.09
C PHE A 74 10.19 -2.35 0.21
N VAL A 75 10.71 -1.76 -0.88
CA VAL A 75 9.91 -0.99 -1.84
C VAL A 75 8.94 -1.91 -2.57
N LEU A 76 9.38 -3.07 -3.06
CA LEU A 76 8.52 -4.03 -3.76
C LEU A 76 7.37 -4.50 -2.86
N GLN A 77 7.67 -4.89 -1.62
CA GLN A 77 6.66 -5.31 -0.65
C GLN A 77 5.67 -4.19 -0.33
N SER A 78 6.17 -2.96 -0.16
CA SER A 78 5.32 -1.79 0.10
C SER A 78 4.40 -1.49 -1.08
N LEU A 79 4.92 -1.47 -2.31
CA LEU A 79 4.12 -1.26 -3.52
C LEU A 79 3.08 -2.37 -3.70
N THR A 80 3.46 -3.63 -3.47
CA THR A 80 2.55 -4.78 -3.56
C THR A 80 1.42 -4.66 -2.54
N LEU A 81 1.74 -4.27 -1.30
CA LEU A 81 0.72 -4.02 -0.27
C LEU A 81 -0.23 -2.89 -0.69
N TRP A 82 0.30 -1.76 -1.13
CA TRP A 82 -0.51 -0.63 -1.58
C TRP A 82 -1.38 -0.96 -2.79
N ARG A 83 -0.87 -1.77 -3.71
CA ARG A 83 -1.62 -2.27 -4.87
C ARG A 83 -2.83 -3.10 -4.45
N GLU A 84 -2.66 -4.01 -3.49
CA GLU A 84 -3.77 -4.82 -2.98
C GLU A 84 -4.77 -4.01 -2.16
N ILE A 85 -4.31 -3.03 -1.36
CA ILE A 85 -5.19 -2.09 -0.63
C ILE A 85 -6.00 -1.25 -1.61
N ALA A 86 -5.37 -0.68 -2.64
CA ALA A 86 -6.07 0.07 -3.68
C ALA A 86 -7.09 -0.83 -4.40
N ASN A 87 -6.74 -2.08 -4.70
CA ASN A 87 -7.67 -3.00 -5.33
C ASN A 87 -8.89 -3.32 -4.45
N ASP A 88 -8.71 -3.45 -3.13
CA ASP A 88 -9.78 -3.81 -2.17
C ASP A 88 -10.45 -2.59 -1.51
N MET A 89 -10.14 -1.36 -1.96
CA MET A 89 -10.50 -0.13 -1.24
C MET A 89 -12.01 0.00 -0.97
N PHE A 90 -12.86 -0.32 -1.95
CA PHE A 90 -14.32 -0.22 -1.76
C PHE A 90 -14.85 -1.22 -0.74
N ARG A 91 -14.27 -2.43 -0.69
CA ARG A 91 -14.62 -3.41 0.34
C ARG A 91 -14.15 -2.94 1.71
N LEU A 92 -12.94 -2.39 1.81
CA LEU A 92 -12.41 -1.82 3.05
C LEU A 92 -13.27 -0.65 3.53
N TRP A 93 -13.69 0.23 2.62
CA TRP A 93 -14.59 1.33 2.95
C TRP A 93 -15.94 0.81 3.44
N TYR A 94 -16.57 -0.12 2.73
CA TYR A 94 -17.82 -0.74 3.16
C TYR A 94 -17.70 -1.36 4.57
N LEU A 95 -16.63 -2.11 4.84
CA LEU A 95 -16.38 -2.69 6.16
C LEU A 95 -16.18 -1.63 7.25
N ALA A 96 -15.55 -0.50 6.90
CA ALA A 96 -15.38 0.61 7.82
C ALA A 96 -16.72 1.30 8.15
N GLU A 97 -17.62 1.41 7.17
CA GLU A 97 -18.98 1.89 7.42
C GLU A 97 -19.78 0.91 8.28
N GLU A 98 -19.67 -0.39 8.03
CA GLU A 98 -20.29 -1.40 8.88
C GLU A 98 -19.76 -1.36 10.32
N ASP A 99 -18.45 -1.26 10.49
CA ASP A 99 -17.83 -1.09 11.82
C ASP A 99 -18.36 0.19 12.48
N MET A 100 -18.46 1.31 11.74
CA MET A 100 -18.91 2.59 12.27
C MET A 100 -20.38 2.60 12.71
N LEU A 101 -21.24 1.91 11.97
CA LEU A 101 -22.68 1.85 12.19
C LEU A 101 -23.10 0.69 13.11
N GLU A 102 -22.15 -0.14 13.56
CA GLU A 102 -22.44 -1.29 14.41
C GLU A 102 -22.96 -0.85 15.78
N SER A 103 -24.14 -1.35 16.14
CA SER A 103 -24.75 -1.07 17.45
C SER A 103 -23.84 -1.54 18.58
N GLY A 104 -23.49 -0.64 19.49
CA GLY A 104 -22.61 -0.93 20.62
C GLY A 104 -21.11 -0.74 20.32
N ASN A 105 -20.74 -0.30 19.12
CA ASN A 105 -19.38 0.15 18.81
C ASN A 105 -19.28 1.67 18.96
N ASP A 106 -19.36 2.17 20.19
CA ASP A 106 -19.31 3.61 20.44
C ASP A 106 -17.88 4.18 20.39
N TYR A 107 -17.78 5.48 20.12
CA TYR A 107 -16.51 6.20 20.26
C TYR A 107 -16.08 6.25 21.73
N ALA A 108 -14.84 5.86 21.99
CA ALA A 108 -14.18 6.04 23.27
C ALA A 108 -13.14 7.16 23.18
N GLN A 109 -13.07 8.01 24.19
CA GLN A 109 -11.97 8.96 24.32
C GLN A 109 -10.72 8.21 24.81
N ARG A 110 -9.65 8.22 24.02
CA ARG A 110 -8.40 7.52 24.33
C ARG A 110 -7.20 8.41 24.09
N ASP A 111 -6.18 8.27 24.92
CA ASP A 111 -4.89 8.90 24.68
C ASP A 111 -4.11 8.06 23.66
N THR A 112 -3.75 8.69 22.54
CA THR A 112 -3.00 8.03 21.45
C THR A 112 -1.49 8.34 21.50
N GLY A 113 -1.02 9.00 22.57
CA GLY A 113 0.33 9.56 22.64
C GLY A 113 0.47 10.89 21.89
N GLN A 114 -0.61 11.40 21.31
CA GLN A 114 -0.73 12.72 20.68
C GLN A 114 -1.85 13.56 21.33
N GLY A 115 -2.25 13.19 22.56
CA GLY A 115 -3.40 13.74 23.27
C GLY A 115 -4.64 12.83 23.19
N LEU A 116 -5.73 13.28 23.83
CA LEU A 116 -6.99 12.55 23.87
C LEU A 116 -7.74 12.70 22.54
N GLN A 117 -8.03 11.58 21.88
CA GLN A 117 -8.76 11.51 20.63
C GLN A 117 -10.00 10.62 20.78
N ARG A 118 -11.05 10.91 20.00
CA ARG A 118 -12.22 10.03 19.89
C ARG A 118 -11.86 8.90 18.94
N VAL A 119 -11.83 7.68 19.45
CA VAL A 119 -11.46 6.49 18.71
C VAL A 119 -12.60 5.49 18.74
N GLN A 120 -12.95 4.94 17.60
CA GLN A 120 -13.89 3.84 17.45
C GLN A 120 -13.13 2.60 16.99
N GLN A 121 -13.56 1.41 17.41
CA GLN A 121 -12.94 0.17 16.94
C GLN A 121 -13.37 -0.10 15.49
N ALA A 122 -12.49 -0.71 14.70
CA ALA A 122 -12.80 -1.13 13.33
C ALA A 122 -12.42 -2.60 13.12
N PRO A 123 -13.05 -3.54 13.85
CA PRO A 123 -12.63 -4.95 13.86
C PRO A 123 -12.75 -5.64 12.51
N ARG A 124 -13.78 -5.35 11.70
CA ARG A 124 -13.94 -5.96 10.37
C ARG A 124 -12.89 -5.45 9.41
N THR A 125 -12.69 -4.13 9.39
CA THR A 125 -11.67 -3.45 8.58
C THR A 125 -10.27 -3.94 8.95
N ALA A 126 -9.97 -4.04 10.25
CA ALA A 126 -8.68 -4.51 10.74
C ALA A 126 -8.39 -5.97 10.31
N ARG A 127 -9.39 -6.86 10.40
CA ARG A 127 -9.25 -8.26 9.94
C ARG A 127 -9.03 -8.33 8.43
N ALA A 128 -9.78 -7.56 7.64
CA ALA A 128 -9.59 -7.51 6.19
C ALA A 128 -8.19 -7.02 5.81
N MET A 129 -7.71 -5.96 6.47
CA MET A 129 -6.35 -5.46 6.28
C MET A 129 -5.28 -6.49 6.65
N GLN A 130 -5.47 -7.25 7.74
CA GLN A 130 -4.57 -8.35 8.11
C GLN A 130 -4.55 -9.47 7.05
N GLN A 131 -5.69 -9.78 6.44
CA GLN A 131 -5.77 -10.77 5.34
C GLN A 131 -5.01 -10.27 4.10
N LEU A 132 -5.15 -8.99 3.73
CA LEU A 132 -4.39 -8.37 2.63
C LEU A 132 -2.88 -8.37 2.91
N LEU A 133 -2.49 -8.05 4.15
CA LEU A 133 -1.09 -8.13 4.54
C LEU A 133 -0.56 -9.58 4.47
N ALA A 134 -1.35 -10.57 4.87
CA ALA A 134 -0.95 -11.97 4.77
C ALA A 134 -0.79 -12.43 3.31
N SER A 135 -1.67 -11.98 2.41
CA SER A 135 -1.61 -12.35 0.98
C SER A 135 -0.42 -11.75 0.25
N THR A 136 0.05 -10.57 0.69
CA THR A 136 1.19 -9.87 0.08
C THR A 136 2.53 -10.44 0.51
N ARG A 137 2.65 -10.94 1.75
CA ARG A 137 3.88 -11.56 2.27
C ARG A 137 4.30 -12.84 1.56
N GLY A 138 3.39 -13.52 0.85
CA GLY A 138 3.67 -14.71 0.05
C GLY A 138 3.96 -14.47 -1.43
N LYS A 139 3.88 -13.21 -1.90
CA LYS A 139 4.02 -12.83 -3.32
C LYS A 139 5.36 -12.14 -3.65
N GLY A 140 6.27 -12.04 -2.68
CA GLY A 140 7.54 -11.30 -2.78
C GLY A 140 8.78 -12.16 -2.80
#